data_AF-A0A6J8A5M5-F1
#
_entry.id   AF-A0A6J8A5M5-F1
#
_cell.length_a   1.000
_cell.length_b   1.000
_cell.length_c   1.000
_cell.angle_alpha   90.00
_cell.angle_beta   90.00
_cell.angle_gamma   90.00
#
_symmetry.space_group_name_H-M   'P 1'
#
loop_
_entity.id
_entity.type
_entity.pdbx_description
1 polymer ?
#
loop_
_entity_poly.entity_id
_entity_poly.type
_entity_poly.pdbx_seq_one_letter_code
_entity_poly.pdbx_strand_id
1 'polypeptide(L)'
;MGTAFPNRNEELDSYLAHIIETANIWPDCFYEYHKIFSAKCAVMLIQHNIKIDWSKGDSDLRNMVCAGSKINTCRKCHSTTHSTVMCSVQQQNFQPQRNSTSYRNTPDSLGRDVIFVDGLPVCNNFNGFKGCSKPYCKYIHACKTCKSKTHGKVACQNYKEGHQHNDQNLVKN
;
A
#
# COMPACT_ATOMS: atom_id res chain seq x y z
N MET A 1 -37.85 2.33 -26.48
CA MET A 1 -36.96 2.52 -25.31
C MET A 1 -37.82 3.06 -24.17
N GLY A 2 -37.76 2.43 -23.01
CA GLY A 2 -38.83 2.43 -21.99
C GLY A 2 -39.09 3.77 -21.30
N THR A 3 -40.37 4.08 -21.12
CA THR A 3 -40.93 5.24 -20.39
C THR A 3 -41.27 4.89 -18.92
N ALA A 4 -40.68 3.83 -18.37
CA ALA A 4 -40.97 3.37 -17.02
C ALA A 4 -40.29 4.27 -15.98
N PHE A 5 -41.06 5.25 -15.48
CA PHE A 5 -40.73 6.18 -14.38
C PHE A 5 -39.73 7.30 -14.71
N PRO A 6 -40.19 8.40 -15.35
CA PRO A 6 -39.42 9.64 -15.35
C PRO A 6 -39.20 10.04 -13.88
N ASN A 7 -37.95 10.29 -13.48
CA ASN A 7 -37.50 10.62 -12.11
C ASN A 7 -37.01 9.46 -11.22
N ARG A 8 -36.70 8.27 -11.75
CA ARG A 8 -35.92 7.25 -10.98
C ARG A 8 -34.42 7.28 -11.23
N ASN A 9 -33.93 8.17 -12.07
CA ASN A 9 -32.51 8.21 -12.43
C ASN A 9 -31.64 8.43 -11.18
N GLU A 10 -31.96 9.40 -10.32
CA GLU A 10 -31.18 9.66 -9.09
C GLU A 10 -31.17 8.46 -8.14
N GLU A 11 -32.29 7.75 -8.02
CA GLU A 11 -32.43 6.55 -7.20
C GLU A 11 -31.54 5.42 -7.73
N LEU A 12 -31.58 5.20 -9.05
CA LEU A 12 -30.80 4.17 -9.73
C LEU A 12 -29.31 4.51 -9.79
N ASP A 13 -28.96 5.79 -9.95
CA ASP A 13 -27.59 6.28 -9.90
C ASP A 13 -26.99 6.09 -8.51
N SER A 14 -27.77 6.38 -7.46
CA SER A 14 -27.38 6.12 -6.07
C SER A 14 -27.16 4.63 -5.81
N TYR A 15 -28.06 3.78 -6.34
CA TYR A 15 -27.90 2.33 -6.25
C TYR A 15 -26.66 1.83 -7.00
N LEU A 16 -26.42 2.35 -8.21
CA LEU A 16 -25.25 2.00 -9.01
C LEU A 16 -23.96 2.36 -8.28
N ALA A 17 -23.90 3.54 -7.64
CA ALA A 17 -22.77 3.94 -6.81
C ALA A 17 -22.52 2.95 -5.67
N HIS A 18 -23.56 2.54 -4.94
CA HIS A 18 -23.46 1.52 -3.89
C HIS A 18 -22.99 0.16 -4.41
N ILE A 19 -23.43 -0.27 -5.59
CA ILE A 19 -23.00 -1.53 -6.19
C ILE A 19 -21.53 -1.47 -6.63
N ILE A 20 -21.09 -0.36 -7.20
CA ILE A 20 -19.68 -0.16 -7.56
C ILE A 20 -18.80 -0.19 -6.30
N GLU A 21 -19.23 0.49 -5.23
CA GLU A 21 -18.51 0.43 -3.94
C GLU A 21 -18.47 -0.99 -3.38
N THR A 22 -19.60 -1.70 -3.39
CA THR A 22 -19.69 -3.09 -2.94
C THR A 22 -18.76 -3.98 -3.77
N ALA A 23 -18.69 -3.82 -5.09
CA ALA A 23 -17.79 -4.57 -5.97
C ALA A 23 -16.31 -4.25 -5.71
N ASN A 24 -16.00 -2.99 -5.39
CA ASN A 24 -14.64 -2.60 -5.05
C ASN A 24 -14.17 -3.19 -3.73
N ILE A 25 -15.06 -3.30 -2.73
CA ILE A 25 -14.76 -3.85 -1.40
C ILE A 25 -14.82 -5.38 -1.42
N TRP A 26 -15.82 -5.97 -2.06
CA TRP A 26 -16.05 -7.41 -2.14
C TRP A 26 -16.34 -7.85 -3.58
N PRO A 27 -15.29 -8.06 -4.40
CA PRO A 27 -15.44 -8.37 -5.83
C PRO A 27 -16.16 -9.70 -6.09
N ASP A 28 -16.09 -10.65 -5.15
CA ASP A 28 -16.65 -11.98 -5.33
C ASP A 28 -18.14 -12.08 -4.93
N CYS A 29 -18.68 -11.13 -4.17
CA CYS A 29 -20.06 -11.23 -3.63
C CYS A 29 -21.05 -10.20 -4.20
N PHE A 30 -20.57 -9.10 -4.82
CA PHE A 30 -21.45 -7.99 -5.20
C PHE A 30 -22.57 -8.42 -6.17
N TYR A 31 -22.24 -9.31 -7.11
CA TYR A 31 -23.20 -9.77 -8.11
C TYR A 31 -24.29 -10.65 -7.49
N GLU A 32 -23.92 -11.47 -6.50
CA GLU A 32 -24.87 -12.31 -5.79
C GLU A 32 -25.82 -11.46 -4.93
N TYR A 33 -25.28 -10.45 -4.25
CA TYR A 33 -26.08 -9.47 -3.54
C TYR A 33 -27.07 -8.76 -4.47
N HIS A 34 -26.62 -8.29 -5.65
CA HIS A 34 -27.48 -7.64 -6.63
C HIS A 34 -28.65 -8.53 -7.09
N LYS A 35 -28.38 -9.81 -7.38
CA LYS A 35 -29.42 -10.78 -7.77
C LYS A 35 -30.46 -10.98 -6.67
N ILE A 36 -30.03 -11.21 -5.43
CA ILE A 36 -30.97 -11.47 -4.33
C ILE A 36 -31.76 -10.20 -3.98
N PHE A 37 -31.12 -9.04 -3.96
CA PHE A 37 -31.77 -7.75 -3.71
C PHE A 37 -32.83 -7.44 -4.77
N SER A 38 -32.48 -7.56 -6.06
CA SER A 38 -33.42 -7.30 -7.16
C SER A 38 -34.60 -8.27 -7.14
N ALA A 39 -34.38 -9.55 -6.83
CA ALA A 39 -35.44 -10.53 -6.66
C ALA A 39 -36.37 -10.17 -5.49
N LYS A 40 -35.82 -9.78 -4.33
CA LYS A 40 -36.60 -9.33 -3.16
C LYS A 40 -37.46 -8.11 -3.50
N CYS A 41 -36.90 -7.12 -4.19
CA CYS A 41 -37.62 -5.94 -4.66
C CYS A 41 -38.76 -6.30 -5.62
N ALA A 42 -38.54 -7.22 -6.56
CA ALA A 42 -39.56 -7.68 -7.49
C ALA A 42 -40.72 -8.39 -6.76
N VAL A 43 -40.41 -9.25 -5.79
CA VAL A 43 -41.42 -9.95 -4.97
C VAL A 43 -42.26 -8.94 -4.16
N MET A 44 -41.63 -7.97 -3.51
CA MET A 44 -42.35 -6.93 -2.75
C MET A 44 -43.30 -6.11 -3.62
N LEU A 45 -42.90 -5.81 -4.85
CA LEU A 45 -43.75 -5.09 -5.79
C LEU A 45 -44.94 -5.95 -6.26
N ILE A 46 -44.70 -7.21 -6.65
CA ILE A 46 -45.72 -8.07 -7.24
C ILE A 46 -46.72 -8.57 -6.20
N GLN A 47 -46.24 -9.03 -5.03
CA GLN A 47 -47.09 -9.70 -4.03
C GLN A 47 -47.70 -8.73 -3.02
N HIS A 48 -46.99 -7.64 -2.69
CA HIS A 48 -47.40 -6.72 -1.63
C HIS A 48 -47.73 -5.31 -2.15
N ASN A 49 -47.51 -5.04 -3.44
CA ASN A 49 -47.63 -3.70 -4.04
C ASN A 49 -46.77 -2.65 -3.31
N ILE A 50 -45.63 -3.08 -2.75
CA ILE A 50 -44.69 -2.21 -2.04
C ILE A 50 -43.51 -1.91 -2.98
N LYS A 51 -43.37 -0.64 -3.35
CA LYS A 51 -42.21 -0.16 -4.09
C LYS A 51 -41.04 0.08 -3.14
N ILE A 52 -39.98 -0.71 -3.29
CA ILE A 52 -38.73 -0.51 -2.56
C ILE A 52 -37.92 0.63 -3.20
N ASP A 53 -37.32 1.44 -2.35
CA ASP A 53 -36.35 2.48 -2.70
C ASP A 53 -34.95 1.86 -2.81
N TRP A 54 -34.42 1.81 -4.04
CA TRP A 54 -33.14 1.20 -4.38
C TRP A 54 -31.96 2.03 -3.88
N SER A 55 -32.13 3.33 -3.65
CA SER A 55 -31.05 4.20 -3.17
C SER A 55 -30.53 3.76 -1.80
N LYS A 56 -31.37 3.11 -0.99
CA LYS A 56 -31.04 2.66 0.36
C LYS A 56 -30.29 1.32 0.40
N GLY A 57 -30.49 0.46 -0.61
CA GLY A 57 -30.00 -0.91 -0.59
C GLY A 57 -30.50 -1.74 0.61
N ASP A 58 -29.88 -2.90 0.85
CA ASP A 58 -30.16 -3.77 2.00
C ASP A 58 -28.84 -4.19 2.64
N SER A 59 -28.44 -3.48 3.71
CA SER A 59 -27.15 -3.69 4.36
C SER A 59 -27.05 -5.04 5.08
N ASP A 60 -28.16 -5.53 5.64
CA ASP A 60 -28.20 -6.82 6.34
C ASP A 60 -28.05 -7.97 5.34
N LEU A 61 -28.76 -7.89 4.22
CA LEU A 61 -28.60 -8.84 3.12
C LEU A 61 -27.17 -8.80 2.57
N ARG A 62 -26.59 -7.61 2.37
CA ARG A 62 -25.19 -7.49 1.92
C ARG A 62 -24.23 -8.15 2.91
N ASN A 63 -24.38 -7.89 4.20
CA ASN A 63 -23.53 -8.48 5.23
C ASN A 63 -23.67 -10.01 5.27
N MET A 64 -24.89 -10.52 5.11
CA MET A 64 -25.16 -11.97 5.04
C MET A 64 -24.51 -12.61 3.82
N VAL A 65 -24.71 -12.02 2.63
CA VAL A 65 -24.19 -12.56 1.36
C VAL A 65 -22.66 -12.47 1.29
N CYS A 66 -22.09 -11.40 1.83
CA CYS A 66 -20.65 -11.16 1.80
C CYS A 66 -19.93 -11.68 3.06
N ALA A 67 -20.64 -12.36 3.96
CA ALA A 67 -20.06 -12.95 5.16
C ALA A 67 -18.90 -13.90 4.80
N GLY A 68 -17.74 -13.69 5.42
CA GLY A 68 -16.54 -14.50 5.15
C GLY A 68 -15.85 -14.22 3.80
N SER A 69 -16.38 -13.33 2.97
CA SER A 69 -15.72 -12.92 1.73
C SER A 69 -14.44 -12.14 2.02
N LYS A 70 -13.42 -12.31 1.17
CA LYS A 70 -12.19 -11.53 1.26
C LYS A 70 -12.49 -10.08 0.92
N ILE A 71 -12.09 -9.19 1.82
CA ILE A 71 -12.23 -7.75 1.63
C ILE A 71 -11.02 -7.22 0.89
N ASN A 72 -11.26 -6.49 -0.19
CA ASN A 72 -10.25 -5.72 -0.87
C ASN A 72 -9.89 -4.50 -0.02
N THR A 73 -8.65 -4.45 0.44
CA THR A 73 -8.13 -3.36 1.27
C THR A 73 -6.88 -2.78 0.65
N CYS A 74 -6.66 -1.50 0.89
CA CYS A 74 -5.42 -0.83 0.54
C CYS A 74 -4.24 -1.57 1.17
N ARG A 75 -3.29 -2.01 0.36
CA ARG A 75 -2.13 -2.78 0.85
C ARG A 75 -1.14 -1.93 1.66
N LYS A 76 -1.30 -0.60 1.66
CA LYS A 76 -0.45 0.35 2.38
C LYS A 76 -1.00 0.70 3.77
N CYS A 77 -2.30 1.01 3.86
CA CYS A 77 -2.93 1.49 5.11
C CYS A 77 -4.11 0.64 5.58
N HIS A 78 -4.43 -0.46 4.88
CA HIS A 78 -5.54 -1.38 5.16
C HIS A 78 -6.94 -0.76 5.09
N SER A 79 -7.09 0.46 4.58
CA SER A 79 -8.40 1.08 4.36
C SER A 79 -9.20 0.35 3.26
N THR A 80 -10.51 0.29 3.42
CA THR A 80 -11.48 -0.15 2.40
C THR A 80 -11.99 0.98 1.51
N THR A 81 -11.70 2.25 1.86
CA THR A 81 -12.27 3.42 1.18
C THR A 81 -11.56 3.82 -0.10
N HIS A 82 -10.40 3.21 -0.39
CA HIS A 82 -9.62 3.52 -1.58
C HIS A 82 -8.74 2.35 -1.99
N SER A 83 -8.40 2.29 -3.28
CA SER A 83 -7.43 1.34 -3.80
C SER A 83 -6.00 1.74 -3.46
N THR A 84 -5.07 0.78 -3.50
CA THR A 84 -3.64 1.01 -3.16
C THR A 84 -2.99 2.12 -4.01
N VAL A 85 -3.50 2.35 -5.23
CA VAL A 85 -3.01 3.39 -6.15
C VAL A 85 -3.46 4.80 -5.75
N MET A 86 -4.65 4.94 -5.16
CA MET A 86 -5.20 6.22 -4.67
C MET A 86 -4.82 6.52 -3.21
N CYS A 87 -3.95 5.70 -2.63
CA CYS A 87 -3.54 5.87 -1.24
C CYS A 87 -2.63 7.09 -1.09
N SER A 88 -3.14 8.12 -0.40
CA SER A 88 -2.43 9.34 -0.04
C SER A 88 -1.39 9.14 1.06
N VAL A 89 -1.36 7.96 1.69
CA VAL A 89 -0.26 7.54 2.57
C VAL A 89 0.96 7.30 1.68
N GLN A 90 1.68 8.38 1.38
CA GLN A 90 3.11 8.34 1.12
C GLN A 90 3.71 7.66 2.34
N GLN A 91 4.44 6.55 2.18
CA GLN A 91 4.99 5.74 3.28
C GLN A 91 5.67 6.62 4.34
N GLN A 92 4.92 7.08 5.33
CA GLN A 92 5.42 7.73 6.51
C GLN A 92 5.23 6.73 7.64
N ASN A 93 6.37 6.32 8.17
CA ASN A 93 6.53 5.60 9.43
C ASN A 93 6.18 4.11 9.38
N PHE A 94 7.16 3.32 8.94
CA PHE A 94 7.64 2.25 9.81
C PHE A 94 7.89 2.89 11.18
N GLN A 95 6.95 2.75 12.12
CA GLN A 95 7.30 2.96 13.52
C GLN A 95 8.31 1.87 13.87
N PRO A 96 9.57 2.19 14.22
CA PRO A 96 10.40 1.20 14.87
C PRO A 96 9.77 0.98 16.24
N GLN A 97 9.19 -0.19 16.46
CA GLN A 97 9.02 -0.67 17.82
C GLN A 97 10.41 -0.61 18.46
N ARG A 98 10.56 0.26 19.47
CA ARG A 98 11.76 0.41 20.27
C ARG A 98 11.94 -0.86 21.12
N ASN A 99 12.30 -1.96 20.48
CA ASN A 99 12.86 -3.09 21.18
C ASN A 99 14.37 -2.89 21.19
N SER A 100 14.84 -2.42 22.35
CA SER A 100 16.22 -2.44 22.77
C SER A 100 16.76 -3.87 22.69
N THR A 101 17.22 -4.26 21.52
CA THR A 101 17.92 -5.52 21.30
C THR A 101 19.22 -5.16 20.62
N SER A 102 20.32 -5.40 21.33
CA SER A 102 21.69 -5.20 20.88
C SER A 102 21.85 -5.60 19.42
N TYR A 103 22.09 -4.61 18.55
CA TYR A 103 22.26 -4.81 17.11
C TYR A 103 23.51 -5.67 16.87
N ARG A 104 23.33 -6.99 16.79
CA ARG A 104 24.32 -7.86 16.17
C ARG A 104 24.39 -7.46 14.70
N ASN A 105 25.56 -6.99 14.27
CA ASN A 105 25.90 -6.77 12.86
C ASN A 105 25.84 -8.13 12.14
N THR A 106 24.64 -8.55 11.71
CA THR A 106 24.52 -9.70 10.83
C THR A 106 24.91 -9.23 9.43
N PRO A 107 25.89 -9.89 8.77
CA PRO A 107 26.24 -9.56 7.39
C PRO A 107 25.03 -9.70 6.45
N ASP A 108 25.03 -8.95 5.35
CA ASP A 108 24.03 -9.13 4.30
C ASP A 108 24.17 -10.51 3.63
N SER A 109 23.24 -10.86 2.73
CA SER A 109 23.27 -12.14 2.01
C SER A 109 24.55 -12.36 1.17
N LEU A 110 25.42 -11.36 1.04
CA LEU A 110 26.72 -11.42 0.37
C LEU A 110 27.90 -11.29 1.36
N GLY A 111 27.65 -11.44 2.66
CA GLY A 111 28.68 -11.39 3.70
C GLY A 111 29.21 -10.00 4.02
N ARG A 112 28.56 -8.92 3.54
CA ARG A 112 29.03 -7.55 3.78
C ARG A 112 28.37 -6.97 5.02
N ASP A 113 29.12 -6.21 5.81
CA ASP A 113 28.58 -5.53 6.98
C ASP A 113 27.38 -4.65 6.60
N VAL A 114 26.34 -4.75 7.43
CA VAL A 114 25.14 -3.92 7.32
C VAL A 114 25.25 -2.80 8.33
N ILE A 115 25.43 -1.57 7.84
CA ILE A 115 25.38 -0.38 8.69
C ILE A 115 23.95 0.12 8.84
N PHE A 116 23.66 0.76 9.97
CA PHE A 116 22.34 1.32 10.27
C PHE A 116 22.42 2.86 10.34
N VAL A 117 21.39 3.54 9.84
CA VAL A 117 21.17 4.98 10.01
C VAL A 117 19.72 5.16 10.45
N ASP A 118 19.49 5.91 11.53
CA ASP A 118 18.17 6.06 12.16
C ASP A 118 17.52 4.71 12.54
N GLY A 119 18.33 3.72 12.91
CA GLY A 119 17.85 2.35 13.23
C GLY A 119 17.45 1.52 12.01
N LEU A 120 17.60 2.04 10.79
CA LEU A 120 17.26 1.35 9.55
C LEU A 120 18.51 0.86 8.80
N PRO A 121 18.52 -0.37 8.26
CA PRO A 121 19.66 -0.91 7.52
C PRO A 121 19.87 -0.19 6.18
N VAL A 122 21.11 0.21 5.91
CA VAL A 122 21.49 0.95 4.69
C VAL A 122 21.73 0.00 3.52
N CYS A 123 21.32 0.43 2.33
CA CYS A 123 21.53 -0.32 1.11
C CYS A 123 23.03 -0.34 0.71
N ASN A 124 23.65 -1.52 0.78
CA ASN A 124 25.03 -1.72 0.33
C ASN A 124 25.18 -1.48 -1.18
N ASN A 125 24.18 -1.82 -2.00
CA ASN A 125 24.23 -1.60 -3.45
C ASN A 125 24.16 -0.11 -3.81
N PHE A 126 23.39 0.69 -3.07
CA PHE A 126 23.36 2.15 -3.21
C PHE A 126 24.74 2.79 -2.95
N ASN A 127 25.51 2.20 -2.02
CA ASN A 127 26.87 2.62 -1.70
C ASN A 127 27.95 1.94 -2.57
N GLY A 128 27.56 1.13 -3.54
CA GLY A 128 28.44 0.51 -4.53
C GLY A 128 28.58 1.35 -5.79
N PHE A 129 29.54 1.01 -6.64
CA PHE A 129 29.83 1.74 -7.88
C PHE A 129 28.64 1.83 -8.84
N LYS A 130 27.85 0.75 -8.97
CA LYS A 130 26.68 0.70 -9.86
C LYS A 130 25.42 1.37 -9.29
N GLY A 131 25.42 1.74 -8.00
CA GLY A 131 24.23 2.19 -7.31
C GLY A 131 23.17 1.09 -7.12
N CYS A 132 22.02 1.47 -6.54
CA CYS A 132 20.89 0.57 -6.35
C CYS A 132 19.89 0.74 -7.50
N SER A 133 19.60 -0.34 -8.22
CA SER A 133 18.63 -0.36 -9.32
C SER A 133 17.21 -0.76 -8.90
N LYS A 134 16.97 -1.03 -7.62
CA LYS A 134 15.65 -1.43 -7.13
C LYS A 134 14.74 -0.19 -7.01
N PRO A 135 13.60 -0.14 -7.72
CA PRO A 135 12.67 1.00 -7.61
C PRO A 135 12.05 1.12 -6.22
N TYR A 136 11.91 -0.01 -5.51
CA TYR A 136 11.46 -0.07 -4.11
C TYR A 136 12.48 -0.84 -3.28
N CYS A 137 13.52 -0.13 -2.80
CA CYS A 137 14.55 -0.75 -1.98
C CYS A 137 14.05 -0.92 -0.54
N LYS A 138 14.17 -2.14 0.02
CA LYS A 138 13.86 -2.43 1.43
C LYS A 138 14.84 -1.80 2.43
N TYR A 139 15.98 -1.31 1.94
CA TYR A 139 17.04 -0.70 2.72
C TYR A 139 17.10 0.80 2.41
N ILE A 140 17.48 1.63 3.38
CA ILE A 140 17.55 3.07 3.17
C ILE A 140 18.72 3.45 2.25
N HIS A 141 18.50 4.46 1.42
CA HIS A 141 19.53 5.05 0.57
C HIS A 141 20.22 6.20 1.31
N ALA A 142 21.23 5.84 2.10
CA ALA A 142 22.06 6.78 2.82
C ALA A 142 23.54 6.48 2.57
N CYS A 143 24.38 7.51 2.56
CA CYS A 143 25.83 7.39 2.47
C CYS A 143 26.36 6.64 3.68
N LYS A 144 27.15 5.58 3.46
CA LYS A 144 27.73 4.84 4.59
C LYS A 144 28.79 5.61 5.38
N THR A 145 29.42 6.60 4.74
CA THR A 145 30.46 7.45 5.33
C THR A 145 29.87 8.56 6.19
N CYS A 146 29.10 9.48 5.60
CA CYS A 146 28.58 10.68 6.28
C CYS A 146 27.11 10.59 6.69
N LYS A 147 26.45 9.45 6.45
CA LYS A 147 25.03 9.18 6.77
C LYS A 147 24.01 10.07 6.05
N SER A 148 24.43 10.95 5.14
CA SER A 148 23.55 11.76 4.31
C SER A 148 22.65 10.92 3.39
N LYS A 149 21.39 11.33 3.23
CA LYS A 149 20.40 10.66 2.36
C LYS A 149 20.42 11.17 0.91
N THR A 150 21.28 12.15 0.58
CA THR A 150 21.32 12.76 -0.75
C THR A 150 22.26 12.06 -1.73
N HIS A 151 23.22 11.27 -1.24
CA HIS A 151 24.25 10.64 -2.06
C HIS A 151 24.70 9.29 -1.48
N GLY A 152 25.25 8.43 -2.33
CA GLY A 152 25.95 7.21 -1.92
C GLY A 152 27.44 7.43 -1.70
N LYS A 153 28.15 6.45 -1.12
CA LYS A 153 29.60 6.51 -0.81
C LYS A 153 30.46 7.10 -1.94
N VAL A 154 30.18 6.72 -3.19
CA VAL A 154 30.95 7.11 -4.39
C VAL A 154 30.95 8.62 -4.60
N ALA A 155 29.84 9.28 -4.30
CA ALA A 155 29.68 10.72 -4.45
C ALA A 155 29.92 11.50 -3.13
N CYS A 156 30.45 10.84 -2.10
CA CYS A 156 30.69 11.46 -0.80
C CYS A 156 32.00 12.25 -0.78
N GLN A 157 31.95 13.55 -0.48
CA GLN A 157 33.15 14.38 -0.34
C GLN A 157 34.03 13.93 0.85
N ASN A 158 33.41 13.60 1.98
CA ASN A 158 34.12 13.06 3.17
C ASN A 158 34.79 11.70 2.90
N TYR A 159 34.39 10.96 1.86
CA TYR A 159 35.08 9.74 1.45
C TYR A 159 36.39 10.04 0.70
N LYS A 160 36.48 11.19 0.04
CA LYS A 160 37.68 11.61 -0.71
C LYS A 160 38.78 12.12 0.21
N GLU A 161 38.41 12.78 1.31
CA GLU A 161 39.36 13.29 2.31
C GLU A 161 40.04 12.18 3.12
N GLY A 162 39.36 11.05 3.34
CA GLY A 162 39.90 9.91 4.07
C GLY A 162 40.83 8.97 3.26
N HIS A 163 40.96 9.16 1.94
CA HIS A 163 41.82 8.33 1.08
C HIS A 163 43.14 9.01 0.68
N GLN A 164 43.36 10.27 1.04
CA GLN A 164 44.61 10.98 0.76
C GLN A 164 45.66 10.90 1.89
N HIS A 165 45.36 10.21 3.00
CA HIS A 165 46.22 10.17 4.18
C HIS A 165 46.83 8.80 4.49
N ASN A 166 47.07 7.93 3.50
CA ASN A 166 47.78 6.67 3.78
C ASN A 166 48.74 6.11 2.70
N ASP A 167 49.18 6.91 1.73
CA ASP A 167 50.21 6.51 0.75
C ASP A 167 51.43 7.45 0.77
N GLN A 168 52.02 7.69 1.95
CA GLN A 168 53.34 8.35 2.06
C GLN A 168 54.32 7.71 3.07
N ASN A 169 54.14 6.44 3.44
CA ASN A 169 55.18 5.73 4.20
C ASN A 169 55.54 4.39 3.56
N LEU A 170 56.22 4.45 2.40
CA LEU A 170 57.04 3.34 1.93
C LEU A 170 57.95 3.77 0.77
N VAL A 171 59.07 4.44 1.04
CA VAL A 171 60.35 4.25 0.32
C VAL A 171 61.53 4.64 1.21
N LYS A 172 62.15 3.59 1.78
CA LYS A 172 63.59 3.30 1.93
C LYS A 172 64.50 4.20 2.79
N ASN A 173 65.14 3.51 3.73
CA ASN A 173 66.57 3.52 4.08
C ASN A 173 67.47 4.44 3.25
#